data_AF-A0A6G2JZW9-F1
#
_entry.id   AF-A0A6G2JZW9-F1
#
_cell.length_a   1.000
_cell.length_b   1.000
_cell.length_c   1.000
_cell.angle_alpha   90.00
_cell.angle_beta   90.00
_cell.angle_gamma   90.00
#
_symmetry.space_group_name_H-M   'P 1'
#
loop_
_entity.id
_entity.type
_entity.pdbx_description
1 polymer ?
#
loop_
_entity_poly.entity_id
_entity_poly.type
_entity_poly.pdbx_seq_one_letter_code
_entity_poly.pdbx_strand_id
1 'polypeptide(L)' 'MIETRPGVRSGKPCFEGTRIAVYDVLDYLASGMTPAEIVDDFPELTEEHVRAAIQFAAMRERRLATTA' A
#
# COMPACT_ATOMS: atom_id res chain seq x y z
N MET A 1 -8.51 5.11 5.12
CA MET A 1 -7.83 4.01 4.41
C MET A 1 -6.77 4.63 3.51
N ILE A 2 -5.49 4.33 3.74
CA ILE A 2 -4.29 5.03 3.22
C ILE A 2 -4.24 6.53 3.57
N GLU A 3 -3.34 6.90 4.47
CA GLU A 3 -3.05 8.28 4.87
C GLU A 3 -1.60 8.68 4.57
N THR A 4 -1.40 9.96 4.24
CA THR A 4 -0.07 10.55 4.09
C THR A 4 0.18 11.46 5.28
N ARG A 5 1.00 11.01 6.24
CA ARG A 5 1.34 11.78 7.44
C ARG A 5 2.72 12.42 7.33
N PRO A 6 2.85 13.76 7.55
CA PRO A 6 4.15 14.38 7.73
C PRO A 6 4.91 13.72 8.88
N GLY A 7 6.15 13.29 8.66
CA GLY A 7 6.98 12.64 9.69
C GLY A 7 6.86 11.11 9.80
N VAL A 8 5.91 10.46 9.11
CA VAL A 8 5.84 9.00 9.01
C VAL A 8 6.43 8.54 7.69
N ARG A 9 7.47 7.67 7.72
CA ARG A 9 8.16 7.14 6.54
C ARG A 9 8.51 8.22 5.49
N SER A 10 8.91 9.42 5.93
CA SER A 10 9.20 10.57 5.05
C SER A 10 8.02 11.03 4.17
N GLY A 11 6.80 10.94 4.67
CA GLY A 11 5.59 11.34 3.92
C GLY A 11 5.16 10.31 2.88
N LYS A 12 5.59 9.05 3.02
CA LYS A 12 5.08 7.97 2.17
C LYS A 12 3.63 7.63 2.56
N PRO A 13 2.76 7.28 1.59
CA PRO A 13 1.41 6.80 1.88
C PRO A 13 1.49 5.51 2.71
N CYS A 14 0.84 5.50 3.88
CA CYS A 14 0.81 4.37 4.80
C CYS A 14 -0.64 3.97 5.10
N PHE A 15 -0.89 2.72 5.48
CA PHE A 15 -2.24 2.34 5.92
C PHE A 15 -2.53 2.99 7.28
N GLU A 16 -3.79 3.40 7.48
CA GLU A 16 -4.19 4.08 8.71
C GLU A 16 -3.95 3.20 9.93
N GLY A 17 -3.44 3.79 11.01
CA GLY A 17 -3.11 3.03 12.22
C GLY A 17 -1.88 2.12 12.10
N THR A 18 -1.23 2.03 10.93
CA THR A 18 -0.03 1.23 10.70
C THR A 18 1.21 2.10 10.42
N ARG A 19 2.39 1.47 10.42
CA ARG A 19 3.62 2.06 9.86
C ARG A 19 4.02 1.43 8.52
N ILE A 20 3.14 0.59 7.97
CA ILE A 20 3.35 -0.12 6.71
C ILE A 20 2.99 0.82 5.56
N ALA A 21 3.95 1.04 4.66
CA ALA A 21 3.74 1.86 3.49
C ALA A 21 3.00 1.05 2.42
N VAL A 22 2.25 1.75 1.56
CA VAL A 22 1.61 1.13 0.39
C VAL A 22 2.64 0.41 -0.49
N TYR A 23 3.84 0.97 -0.59
CA TYR A 23 4.94 0.36 -1.34
C TYR A 23 5.41 -0.97 -0.76
N ASP A 24 5.44 -1.11 0.57
CA ASP A 24 5.88 -2.34 1.21
C ASP A 24 4.96 -3.50 0.77
N VAL A 25 3.64 -3.27 0.77
CA VAL A 25 2.64 -4.27 0.31
C VAL A 25 2.77 -4.57 -1.18
N LEU A 26 3.04 -3.56 -2.01
CA LEU A 26 3.26 -3.77 -3.46
C LEU A 26 4.55 -4.59 -3.71
N ASP A 27 5.60 -4.36 -2.93
CA ASP A 27 6.85 -5.12 -3.01
C ASP A 27 6.65 -6.57 -2.57
N TYR A 28 5.85 -6.84 -1.53
CA TYR A 28 5.49 -8.20 -1.11
C TYR A 28 4.69 -8.95 -2.18
N LEU A 29 3.73 -8.28 -2.81
CA LEU A 29 3.00 -8.84 -3.94
C LEU A 29 3.94 -9.12 -5.12
N ALA A 30 4.89 -8.21 -5.40
CA ALA A 30 5.88 -8.38 -6.46
C ALA A 30 6.88 -9.52 -6.17
N SER A 31 7.16 -9.83 -4.91
CA SER A 31 7.97 -10.99 -4.52
C SER A 31 7.19 -12.32 -4.57
N GLY A 32 5.91 -12.28 -4.92
CA GLY A 32 5.07 -13.46 -5.12
C GLY A 32 4.23 -13.87 -3.91
N MET A 33 4.19 -13.06 -2.84
CA MET A 33 3.31 -13.34 -1.70
C MET A 33 1.85 -13.13 -2.08
N THR A 34 0.99 -13.98 -1.56
CA THR A 34 -0.46 -13.86 -1.66
C THR A 34 -1.01 -12.86 -0.63
N PRO A 35 -2.18 -12.26 -0.87
CA PRO A 35 -2.82 -11.39 0.13
C PRO A 35 -3.03 -12.06 1.49
N ALA A 36 -3.31 -13.37 1.51
CA ALA A 36 -3.48 -14.13 2.74
C ALA A 36 -2.16 -14.24 3.54
N GLU A 37 -1.04 -14.54 2.88
CA GLU A 37 0.28 -14.59 3.52
C GLU A 37 0.70 -13.22 4.05
N ILE A 38 0.40 -12.14 3.32
CA ILE A 38 0.70 -10.78 3.77
C ILE A 38 -0.10 -10.43 5.05
N VAL A 39 -1.36 -10.83 5.12
CA VAL A 39 -2.21 -10.57 6.31
C VAL A 39 -1.80 -11.46 7.48
N ASP A 40 -1.34 -12.68 7.23
CA ASP A 40 -0.81 -13.59 8.25
C ASP A 40 0.49 -13.05 8.88
N ASP A 41 1.42 -12.56 8.04
CA ASP A 41 2.68 -11.96 8.48
C ASP A 41 2.49 -10.58 9.14
N PHE A 42 1.46 -9.84 8.72
CA PHE A 42 1.14 -8.50 9.23
C PHE A 42 -0.32 -8.42 9.68
N PRO A 43 -0.63 -8.81 10.94
CA PRO A 43 -2.00 -8.81 11.48
C PRO A 43 -2.66 -7.43 11.56
N GLU A 44 -1.87 -6.36 11.43
CA GLU A 44 -2.37 -4.99 11.31
C GLU A 44 -2.92 -4.66 9.92
N LEU A 45 -2.67 -5.53 8.93
CA LEU A 45 -3.24 -5.46 7.59
C LEU A 45 -4.49 -6.32 7.47
N THR A 46 -5.31 -5.96 6.48
CA THR A 46 -6.46 -6.76 6.06
C THR A 46 -6.35 -6.98 4.56
N GLU A 47 -7.07 -7.95 4.02
CA GLU A 47 -7.13 -8.13 2.56
C GLU A 47 -7.63 -6.86 1.83
N GLU A 48 -8.45 -6.07 2.51
CA GLU A 48 -8.93 -4.78 2.00
C GLU A 48 -7.78 -3.76 1.89
N HIS A 49 -6.84 -3.75 2.84
CA HIS A 49 -5.61 -2.96 2.72
C HIS A 49 -4.77 -3.38 1.51
N VAL A 50 -4.63 -4.69 1.28
CA VAL A 50 -3.89 -5.20 0.10
C VAL A 50 -4.55 -4.75 -1.20
N ARG A 51 -5.89 -4.84 -1.28
CA ARG A 51 -6.66 -4.35 -2.44
C ARG A 51 -6.52 -2.85 -2.62
N ALA A 52 -6.57 -2.07 -1.54
CA ALA A 52 -6.39 -0.63 -1.56
C ALA A 52 -4.98 -0.25 -2.06
N ALA A 53 -3.96 -1.04 -1.76
CA ALA A 53 -2.60 -0.83 -2.26
C ALA A 53 -2.53 -0.89 -3.79
N ILE A 54 -3.13 -1.92 -4.38
CA ILE A 54 -3.20 -2.12 -5.84
C ILE A 54 -3.99 -1.00 -6.50
N GLN A 55 -5.15 -0.64 -5.93
CA GLN A 55 -5.97 0.47 -6.43
C GLN A 55 -5.22 1.81 -6.36
N PHE A 56 -4.47 2.05 -5.28
CA PHE A 56 -3.65 3.24 -5.13
C PHE A 56 -2.58 3.31 -6.22
N ALA A 57 -1.89 2.21 -6.51
CA ALA A 57 -0.90 2.12 -7.59
C ALA A 57 -1.52 2.45 -8.95
N ALA A 58 -2.60 1.77 -9.33
CA ALA A 58 -3.29 2.00 -10.61
C ALA A 58 -3.80 3.44 -10.75
N MET A 59 -4.35 4.03 -9.68
CA MET A 59 -4.81 5.41 -9.68
C MET A 59 -3.64 6.40 -9.85
N ARG A 60 -2.49 6.12 -9.24
CA ARG A 60 -1.30 6.97 -9.33
C ARG A 60 -0.69 6.90 -10.73
N GLU A 61 -0.58 5.71 -11.31
CA GLU A 61 -0.12 5.50 -12.68
C GLU A 61 -1.01 6.25 -13.68
N ARG A 62 -2.34 6.11 -13.56
CA ARG A 62 -3.29 6.84 -14.42
C ARG A 62 -3.14 8.36 -14.35
N ARG A 63 -2.90 8.92 -13.14
CA ARG A 63 -2.64 10.36 -12.98
C ARG A 63 -1.36 10.80 -13.70
N LEU A 64 -0.29 10.02 -13.58
CA LEU A 64 0.96 10.30 -14.29
C LEU A 64 0.75 10.27 -15.81
N ALA A 65 0.00 9.29 -16.31
CA ALA A 65 -0.29 9.15 -17.74
C ALA A 65 -1.19 10.27 -18.32
N THR A 66 -2.02 10.92 -17.49
CA THR A 66 -2.92 12.00 -17.93
C THR A 66 -2.26 13.39 -17.88
N THR A 67 -1.09 13.51 -17.24
CA THR A 67 -0.37 14.78 -17.08
C THR A 67 0.74 14.94 -18.14
N ALA A 68 0.71 14.11 -19.20
CA ALA A 68 1.62 14.12 -20.32
C ALA A 68 0.96 14.70 -21.58
#